data_AF-A0A5B8N7P2-F1
#
_entry.id   AF-A0A5B8N7P2-F1
#
_cell.length_a   1.000
_cell.length_b   1.000
_cell.length_c   1.000
_cell.angle_alpha   90.00
_cell.angle_beta   90.00
_cell.angle_gamma   90.00
#
_symmetry.space_group_name_H-M   'P 1'
#
loop_
_entity.id
_entity.type
_entity.pdbx_description
1 polymer ?
#
loop_
_entity_poly.entity_id
_entity_poly.type
_entity_poly.pdbx_seq_one_letter_code
_entity_poly.pdbx_strand_id
1 'polypeptide(L)'
;MTSHDPDEINRLIGAFTDLQEQWENAPDAFDWSRLEALARDGAHAYNECCGPSFHALALDGVPHTEFHERFLAHSLRAGFDPFKLARAGNASEEIPVIDHASLADTALWNPSAARMRASLMELARQRFAPLADDIRRADPPSSHPLFMTVEACAESLPLDLLERISPELAREHHGDAREQSVDPIEGYLSAAEVIVESNTKPYG
;
A
#
# COMPACT_ATOMS: atom_id res chain seq x y z
N MET A 1 9.08 19.32 16.19
CA MET A 1 9.17 17.92 15.74
C MET A 1 8.49 17.09 16.80
N THR A 2 7.24 16.69 16.54
CA THR A 2 6.48 15.81 17.43
C THR A 2 7.13 14.43 17.38
N SER A 3 7.60 13.97 18.54
CA SER A 3 8.09 12.60 18.72
C SER A 3 6.90 11.67 18.51
N HIS A 4 6.87 10.96 17.38
CA HIS A 4 5.82 9.97 17.09
C HIS A 4 6.03 8.73 17.97
N ASP A 5 4.94 8.18 18.50
CA ASP A 5 4.94 6.97 19.32
C ASP A 5 4.98 5.73 18.41
N PRO A 6 6.11 5.01 18.28
CA PRO A 6 6.17 3.79 17.48
C PRO A 6 5.21 2.70 18.01
N ASP A 7 4.73 2.82 19.25
CA ASP A 7 3.74 1.89 19.80
C ASP A 7 2.34 2.11 19.20
N GLU A 8 2.05 3.26 18.59
CA GLU A 8 0.75 3.56 18.00
C GLU A 8 0.43 2.67 16.80
N ILE A 9 1.38 2.57 15.85
CA ILE A 9 1.22 1.71 14.67
C ILE A 9 1.11 0.24 15.07
N ASN A 10 1.95 -0.21 16.01
CA ASN A 10 1.89 -1.58 16.51
C ASN A 10 0.55 -1.91 17.19
N ARG A 11 -0.03 -0.95 17.94
CA ARG A 11 -1.38 -1.10 18.51
C ARG A 11 -2.46 -1.21 17.44
N LEU A 12 -2.36 -0.42 16.36
CA LEU A 12 -3.31 -0.47 15.24
C LEU A 12 -3.21 -1.80 14.48
N ILE A 13 -2.01 -2.33 14.26
CA ILE A 13 -1.79 -3.64 13.66
C ILE A 13 -2.42 -4.74 14.54
N GLY A 14 -2.13 -4.74 15.85
CA GLY A 14 -2.72 -5.71 16.78
C GLY A 14 -4.26 -5.65 16.77
N ALA A 15 -4.83 -4.44 16.80
CA ALA A 15 -6.28 -4.26 16.73
C ALA A 15 -6.87 -4.75 15.39
N PHE A 16 -6.14 -4.59 14.28
CA PHE A 16 -6.55 -5.13 12.99
C PHE A 16 -6.58 -6.65 13.01
N THR A 17 -5.51 -7.29 13.48
CA THR A 17 -5.42 -8.76 13.60
C THR A 17 -6.52 -9.30 14.50
N ASP A 18 -6.78 -8.67 15.66
CA ASP A 18 -7.86 -9.06 16.56
C ASP A 18 -9.24 -8.98 15.88
N LEU A 19 -9.49 -7.95 15.06
CA LEU A 19 -10.73 -7.81 14.31
C LEU A 19 -10.83 -8.82 13.17
N GLN A 20 -9.72 -9.12 12.49
CA GLN A 20 -9.70 -10.14 11.45
C GLN A 20 -10.03 -11.52 12.04
N GLU A 21 -9.40 -11.89 13.17
CA GLU A 21 -9.70 -13.13 13.88
C GLU A 21 -11.16 -13.19 14.34
N GLN A 22 -11.72 -12.08 14.84
CA GLN A 22 -13.14 -12.01 15.21
C GLN A 22 -14.05 -12.23 14.00
N TRP A 23 -13.74 -11.61 12.86
CA TRP A 23 -14.48 -11.80 11.61
C TRP A 23 -14.41 -13.25 11.11
N GLU A 24 -13.23 -13.86 11.13
CA GLU A 24 -13.03 -15.24 10.68
C GLU A 24 -13.76 -16.25 11.58
N ASN A 25 -13.83 -15.98 12.89
CA ASN A 25 -14.50 -16.86 13.85
C ASN A 25 -16.02 -16.69 13.90
N ALA A 26 -16.53 -15.47 13.68
CA ALA A 26 -17.95 -15.15 13.84
C ALA A 26 -18.42 -14.05 12.87
N PRO A 27 -18.46 -14.31 11.55
CA PRO A 27 -18.74 -13.29 10.54
C PRO A 27 -20.13 -12.66 10.70
N ASP A 28 -21.15 -13.47 11.03
CA ASP A 28 -22.53 -12.99 11.20
C ASP A 28 -22.72 -12.04 12.40
N ALA A 29 -21.82 -12.11 13.39
CA ALA A 29 -21.86 -11.30 14.61
C ALA A 29 -20.80 -10.20 14.62
N PHE A 30 -20.05 -10.03 13.53
CA PHE A 30 -18.94 -9.08 13.47
C PHE A 30 -19.42 -7.63 13.48
N ASP A 31 -18.81 -6.82 14.34
CA ASP A 31 -19.12 -5.40 14.46
C ASP A 31 -18.28 -4.56 13.48
N TRP A 32 -18.87 -4.28 12.33
CA TRP A 32 -18.27 -3.43 11.29
C TRP A 32 -17.93 -2.01 11.76
N SER A 33 -18.60 -1.49 12.80
CA SER A 33 -18.32 -0.15 13.29
C SER A 33 -16.92 -0.04 13.92
N ARG A 34 -16.42 -1.13 14.51
CA ARG A 34 -15.06 -1.22 15.04
C ARG A 34 -14.02 -1.21 13.93
N LEU A 35 -14.31 -1.87 12.81
CA LEU A 35 -13.44 -1.85 11.64
C LEU A 35 -13.37 -0.44 11.01
N GLU A 36 -14.51 0.25 10.92
CA GLU A 36 -14.54 1.64 10.44
C GLU A 36 -13.75 2.59 11.36
N ALA A 37 -13.91 2.46 12.68
CA ALA A 37 -13.16 3.25 13.64
C ALA A 37 -11.65 3.03 13.47
N LEU A 38 -11.24 1.76 13.41
CA LEU A 38 -9.83 1.40 13.17
C LEU A 38 -9.30 1.95 11.84
N ALA A 39 -10.10 1.90 10.77
CA ALA A 39 -9.72 2.42 9.46
C ALA A 39 -9.49 3.93 9.50
N ARG A 40 -10.31 4.66 10.28
CA ARG A 40 -10.17 6.10 10.47
C ARG A 40 -8.91 6.47 11.24
N ASP A 41 -8.65 5.76 12.34
CA ASP A 41 -7.46 5.98 13.16
C ASP A 41 -6.20 5.62 12.38
N GLY A 42 -6.23 4.49 11.65
CA GLY A 42 -5.17 4.05 10.75
C GLY A 42 -4.88 5.05 9.63
N ALA A 43 -5.90 5.56 8.93
CA ALA A 43 -5.72 6.50 7.83
C ALA A 43 -4.88 7.72 8.22
N HIS A 44 -5.13 8.28 9.41
CA HIS A 44 -4.34 9.40 9.92
C HIS A 44 -2.92 8.96 10.28
N ALA A 45 -2.78 7.88 11.06
CA ALA A 45 -1.48 7.41 11.55
C ALA A 45 -0.53 7.03 10.39
N TYR A 46 -1.02 6.33 9.36
CA TYR A 46 -0.21 5.94 8.20
C TYR A 46 0.16 7.12 7.29
N ASN A 47 -0.71 8.14 7.22
CA ASN A 47 -0.39 9.36 6.49
C ASN A 47 0.64 10.25 7.20
N GLU A 48 0.81 10.15 8.53
CA GLU A 48 1.74 11.00 9.29
C GLU A 48 3.06 10.29 9.68
N CYS A 49 3.05 8.98 9.98
CA CYS A 49 4.18 8.28 10.65
C CYS A 49 5.32 7.76 9.73
N CYS A 50 5.60 8.45 8.62
CA CYS A 50 6.78 8.26 7.76
C CYS A 50 7.13 6.87 7.15
N GLY A 51 6.37 5.78 7.36
CA GLY A 51 6.40 4.58 6.49
C GLY A 51 6.33 3.21 7.18
N PRO A 52 6.30 2.12 6.41
CA PRO A 52 5.09 1.34 6.12
C PRO A 52 4.54 0.61 7.34
N SER A 53 3.21 0.60 7.50
CA SER A 53 2.49 -0.63 7.90
C SER A 53 0.98 -0.54 7.67
N PHE A 54 0.56 -0.22 6.44
CA PHE A 54 -0.68 -0.83 5.93
C PHE A 54 -0.44 -2.31 5.54
N HIS A 55 0.58 -2.94 6.12
CA HIS A 55 0.77 -4.39 6.13
C HIS A 55 -0.53 -5.12 6.43
N ALA A 56 -1.41 -4.57 7.26
CA ALA A 56 -2.76 -5.09 7.50
C ALA A 56 -3.65 -5.25 6.24
N LEU A 57 -3.59 -4.37 5.24
CA LEU A 57 -4.38 -4.54 3.99
C LEU A 57 -3.68 -5.39 2.93
N ALA A 58 -2.37 -5.49 3.01
CA ALA A 58 -1.51 -6.11 2.01
C ALA A 58 -0.52 -7.04 2.72
N LEU A 59 -1.02 -7.89 3.64
CA LEU A 59 -0.21 -8.99 4.15
C LEU A 59 0.01 -9.88 2.94
N ASP A 60 1.22 -9.85 2.41
CA ASP A 60 1.69 -10.88 1.53
C ASP A 60 1.53 -12.21 2.29
N GLY A 61 0.67 -13.09 1.77
CA GLY A 61 0.28 -14.34 2.43
C GLY A 61 -1.06 -14.37 3.19
N VAL A 62 -1.83 -13.27 3.30
CA VAL A 62 -3.21 -13.32 3.83
C VAL A 62 -4.25 -13.20 2.71
N PRO A 63 -5.25 -14.11 2.66
CA PRO A 63 -6.31 -14.04 1.66
C PRO A 63 -7.09 -12.73 1.74
N HIS A 64 -7.17 -12.00 0.63
CA HIS A 64 -8.04 -10.84 0.52
C HIS A 64 -9.51 -11.26 0.57
N THR A 65 -10.25 -10.72 1.54
CA THR A 65 -11.66 -11.03 1.80
C THR A 65 -12.50 -9.74 1.83
N GLU A 66 -13.81 -9.89 2.03
CA GLU A 66 -14.72 -8.75 2.24
C GLU A 66 -14.27 -7.83 3.39
N PHE A 67 -13.64 -8.40 4.43
CA PHE A 67 -13.06 -7.65 5.54
C PHE A 67 -12.05 -6.61 5.06
N HIS A 68 -11.11 -7.04 4.21
CA HIS A 68 -10.05 -6.20 3.64
C HIS A 68 -10.63 -5.15 2.70
N GLU A 69 -11.58 -5.55 1.85
CA GLU A 69 -12.28 -4.62 0.94
C GLU A 69 -12.97 -3.49 1.70
N ARG A 70 -13.73 -3.83 2.76
CA ARG A 70 -14.42 -2.84 3.59
C ARG A 70 -13.43 -1.97 4.35
N PHE A 71 -12.37 -2.55 4.91
CA PHE A 71 -11.34 -1.78 5.61
C PHE A 71 -10.67 -0.76 4.69
N LEU A 72 -10.29 -1.15 3.46
CA LEU A 72 -9.76 -0.22 2.46
C LEU A 72 -10.79 0.88 2.15
N ALA A 73 -12.05 0.52 1.90
CA ALA A 73 -13.09 1.50 1.60
C ALA A 73 -13.28 2.52 2.74
N HIS A 74 -13.28 2.08 3.99
CA HIS A 74 -13.36 2.98 5.15
C HIS A 74 -12.10 3.85 5.28
N SER A 75 -10.93 3.30 5.03
CA SER A 75 -9.64 4.01 5.12
C SER A 75 -9.55 5.11 4.06
N LEU A 76 -9.95 4.81 2.82
CA LEU A 76 -10.01 5.79 1.73
C LEU A 76 -11.00 6.91 2.05
N ARG A 77 -12.18 6.60 2.61
CA ARG A 77 -13.14 7.62 3.06
C ARG A 77 -12.62 8.48 4.21
N ALA A 78 -11.74 7.94 5.04
CA ALA A 78 -11.08 8.67 6.12
C ALA A 78 -9.87 9.51 5.64
N GLY A 79 -9.56 9.49 4.33
CA GLY A 79 -8.50 10.30 3.74
C GLY A 79 -7.13 9.63 3.69
N PHE A 80 -7.06 8.30 3.86
CA PHE A 80 -5.83 7.56 3.60
C PHE A 80 -5.36 7.80 2.16
N ASP A 81 -4.07 8.10 1.97
CA ASP A 81 -3.48 8.27 0.64
C ASP A 81 -2.76 7.00 0.19
N PRO A 82 -3.37 6.18 -0.70
CA PRO A 82 -2.75 4.95 -1.17
C PRO A 82 -1.57 5.19 -2.13
N PHE A 83 -1.42 6.40 -2.69
CA PHE A 83 -0.33 6.75 -3.61
C PHE A 83 0.80 7.50 -2.90
N LYS A 84 0.80 7.51 -1.57
CA LYS A 84 1.90 8.10 -0.80
C LYS A 84 3.13 7.21 -0.91
N LEU A 85 4.29 7.83 -1.13
CA LEU A 85 5.59 7.19 -0.94
C LEU A 85 6.13 7.56 0.45
N ALA A 86 6.75 6.60 1.11
CA ALA A 86 7.24 6.74 2.49
C ALA A 86 8.58 6.03 2.66
N ARG A 87 9.41 6.48 3.61
CA ARG A 87 10.73 5.88 3.86
C ARG A 87 10.62 4.81 4.94
N ALA A 88 11.04 3.60 4.63
CA ALA A 88 11.12 2.55 5.64
C ALA A 88 12.34 2.78 6.56
N GLY A 89 12.11 3.36 7.75
CA GLY A 89 13.17 3.57 8.74
C GLY A 89 14.31 4.44 8.22
N ASN A 90 15.53 3.87 8.19
CA ASN A 90 16.74 4.56 7.70
C ASN A 90 16.99 4.37 6.20
N ALA A 91 16.06 3.75 5.46
CA ALA A 91 16.20 3.57 4.02
C ALA A 91 16.29 4.92 3.30
N SER A 92 17.16 4.99 2.30
CA SER A 92 17.29 6.16 1.43
C SER A 92 16.16 6.27 0.41
N GLU A 93 15.52 5.15 0.11
CA GLU A 93 14.48 5.03 -0.92
C GLU A 93 13.08 5.16 -0.33
N GLU A 94 12.20 5.82 -1.08
CA GLU A 94 10.78 5.96 -0.75
C GLU A 94 10.01 4.84 -1.44
N ILE A 95 9.25 4.08 -0.67
CA ILE A 95 8.45 2.95 -1.14
C ILE A 95 6.96 3.27 -1.01
N PRO A 96 6.09 2.68 -1.86
CA PRO A 96 4.66 2.89 -1.73
C PRO A 96 4.14 2.32 -0.40
N VAL A 97 3.12 2.99 0.18
CA VAL A 97 2.51 2.55 1.45
C VAL A 97 1.62 1.31 1.31
N ILE A 98 1.31 0.91 0.08
CA ILE A 98 0.62 -0.32 -0.29
C ILE A 98 1.46 -1.03 -1.35
N ASP A 99 1.53 -2.35 -1.29
CA ASP A 99 2.08 -3.15 -2.38
C ASP A 99 1.08 -3.23 -3.55
N HIS A 100 1.21 -2.30 -4.50
CA HIS A 100 0.35 -2.24 -5.68
C HIS A 100 0.56 -3.42 -6.63
N ALA A 101 1.76 -4.01 -6.65
CA ALA A 101 2.10 -5.14 -7.52
C ALA A 101 1.46 -6.43 -6.98
N SER A 102 1.67 -6.75 -5.70
CA SER A 102 1.05 -7.93 -5.06
C SER A 102 -0.48 -7.87 -5.11
N LEU A 103 -1.07 -6.69 -4.90
CA LEU A 103 -2.52 -6.51 -5.07
C LEU A 103 -2.98 -6.77 -6.51
N ALA A 104 -2.22 -6.33 -7.51
CA ALA A 104 -2.56 -6.54 -8.91
C ALA A 104 -2.44 -8.00 -9.35
N ASP A 105 -1.43 -8.70 -8.87
CA ASP A 105 -1.27 -10.13 -9.11
C ASP A 105 -2.40 -10.93 -8.43
N THR A 106 -2.71 -10.60 -7.17
CA THR A 106 -3.81 -11.24 -6.43
C THR A 106 -5.18 -10.96 -7.07
N ALA A 107 -5.37 -9.78 -7.66
CA ALA A 107 -6.59 -9.40 -8.37
C ALA A 107 -6.89 -10.28 -9.60
N LEU A 108 -5.91 -11.00 -10.15
CA LEU A 108 -6.13 -11.90 -11.28
C LEU A 108 -7.03 -13.10 -10.92
N TRP A 109 -7.07 -13.49 -9.65
CA TRP A 109 -7.78 -14.70 -9.20
C TRP A 109 -8.63 -14.50 -7.93
N ASN A 110 -8.50 -13.36 -7.23
CA ASN A 110 -9.28 -13.03 -6.05
C ASN A 110 -10.28 -11.88 -6.32
N PRO A 111 -11.61 -12.11 -6.21
CA PRO A 111 -12.60 -11.07 -6.47
C PRO A 111 -12.54 -9.85 -5.54
N SER A 112 -12.17 -10.04 -4.27
CA SER A 112 -12.04 -8.93 -3.31
C SER A 112 -10.84 -8.05 -3.67
N ALA A 113 -9.71 -8.68 -4.00
CA ALA A 113 -8.53 -8.00 -4.51
C ALA A 113 -8.81 -7.20 -5.78
N ALA A 114 -9.58 -7.79 -6.72
CA ALA A 114 -10.00 -7.10 -7.93
C ALA A 114 -10.85 -5.85 -7.64
N ARG A 115 -11.78 -5.91 -6.67
CA ARG A 115 -12.59 -4.74 -6.26
C ARG A 115 -11.76 -3.68 -5.53
N MET A 116 -10.81 -4.10 -4.69
CA MET A 116 -9.87 -3.18 -4.06
C MET A 116 -9.02 -2.45 -5.10
N ARG A 117 -8.40 -3.18 -6.03
CA ARG A 117 -7.63 -2.60 -7.14
C ARG A 117 -8.46 -1.67 -8.01
N ALA A 118 -9.70 -2.05 -8.35
CA ALA A 118 -10.60 -1.19 -9.11
C ALA A 118 -10.91 0.13 -8.37
N SER A 119 -11.06 0.07 -7.04
CA SER A 119 -11.25 1.27 -6.22
C SER A 119 -10.02 2.18 -6.24
N LEU A 120 -8.81 1.61 -6.19
CA LEU A 120 -7.57 2.38 -6.34
C LEU A 120 -7.43 2.99 -7.74
N MET A 121 -7.77 2.26 -8.80
CA MET A 121 -7.74 2.77 -10.18
C MET A 121 -8.68 3.95 -10.39
N GLU A 122 -9.87 3.91 -9.81
CA GLU A 122 -10.81 5.03 -9.86
C GLU A 122 -10.25 6.26 -9.13
N LEU A 123 -9.65 6.06 -7.95
CA LEU A 123 -9.00 7.15 -7.22
C LEU A 123 -7.78 7.71 -7.97
N ALA A 124 -6.96 6.85 -8.59
CA ALA A 124 -5.86 7.24 -9.45
C ALA A 124 -6.34 8.11 -10.60
N ARG A 125 -7.45 7.75 -11.25
CA ARG A 125 -8.04 8.55 -12.32
C ARG A 125 -8.41 9.94 -11.83
N GLN A 126 -9.05 10.06 -10.68
CA GLN A 126 -9.43 11.34 -10.09
C GLN A 126 -8.21 12.22 -9.78
N ARG A 127 -7.12 11.62 -9.28
CA ARG A 127 -5.89 12.32 -8.90
C ARG A 127 -5.00 12.71 -10.08
N PHE A 128 -4.71 11.77 -10.98
CA PHE A 128 -3.65 11.93 -11.98
C PHE A 128 -4.18 12.32 -13.37
N ALA A 129 -5.43 12.03 -13.72
CA ALA A 129 -5.95 12.38 -15.06
C ALA A 129 -5.93 13.89 -15.38
N PRO A 130 -6.20 14.81 -14.42
CA PRO A 130 -6.06 16.25 -14.66
C PRO A 130 -4.61 16.70 -14.90
N LEU A 131 -3.64 15.95 -14.39
CA LEU A 131 -2.22 16.28 -14.40
C LEU A 131 -1.43 15.53 -15.48
N ALA A 132 -2.07 14.56 -16.15
CA ALA A 132 -1.38 13.60 -17.01
C ALA A 132 -0.56 14.26 -18.13
N ASP A 133 -1.10 15.30 -18.77
CA ASP A 133 -0.38 16.02 -19.83
C ASP A 133 0.77 16.85 -19.29
N ASP A 134 0.65 17.40 -18.07
CA ASP A 134 1.71 18.19 -17.44
C ASP A 134 2.88 17.29 -17.03
N ILE A 135 2.59 16.11 -16.48
CA ILE A 135 3.60 15.08 -16.19
C ILE A 135 4.32 14.66 -17.47
N ARG A 136 3.57 14.34 -18.53
CA ARG A 136 4.13 13.90 -19.82
C ARG A 136 5.02 14.96 -20.48
N ARG A 137 4.66 16.24 -20.34
CA ARG A 137 5.38 17.37 -20.98
C ARG A 137 6.65 17.78 -20.24
N ALA A 138 6.87 17.31 -19.02
CA ALA A 138 8.14 17.49 -18.34
C ALA A 138 9.26 16.81 -19.17
N ASP A 139 10.43 17.43 -19.26
CA ASP A 139 11.52 16.96 -20.12
C ASP A 139 12.81 16.78 -19.30
N PRO A 140 13.17 15.52 -18.93
CA PRO A 140 12.42 14.28 -19.15
C PRO A 140 11.16 14.17 -18.25
N PRO A 141 10.19 13.29 -18.53
CA PRO A 141 8.99 13.11 -17.68
C PRO A 141 9.31 12.85 -16.20
N SER A 142 10.42 12.16 -15.94
CA SER A 142 10.97 11.91 -14.60
C SER A 142 11.37 13.16 -13.82
N SER A 143 11.48 14.32 -14.47
CA SER A 143 11.68 15.60 -13.80
C SER A 143 10.41 16.15 -13.13
N HIS A 144 9.23 15.61 -13.46
CA HIS A 144 7.99 16.00 -12.80
C HIS A 144 7.93 15.39 -11.39
N PRO A 145 7.60 16.16 -10.33
CA PRO A 145 7.61 15.68 -8.94
C PRO A 145 6.74 14.45 -8.67
N LEU A 146 5.67 14.26 -9.44
CA LEU A 146 4.75 13.13 -9.31
C LEU A 146 5.15 11.90 -10.13
N PHE A 147 6.17 11.98 -11.00
CA PHE A 147 6.51 10.86 -11.87
C PHE A 147 6.96 9.63 -11.09
N MET A 148 7.77 9.81 -10.05
CA MET A 148 8.19 8.73 -9.15
C MET A 148 7.01 8.01 -8.49
N THR A 149 5.96 8.76 -8.11
CA THR A 149 4.73 8.17 -7.57
C THR A 149 3.96 7.38 -8.63
N VAL A 150 3.87 7.90 -9.85
CA VAL A 150 3.21 7.22 -10.98
C VAL A 150 3.91 5.90 -11.29
N GLU A 151 5.25 5.91 -11.32
CA GLU A 151 6.08 4.74 -11.54
C GLU A 151 5.91 3.69 -10.43
N ALA A 152 6.06 4.10 -9.17
CA ALA A 152 5.98 3.20 -8.01
C ALA A 152 4.58 2.59 -7.76
N CYS A 153 3.52 3.18 -8.33
CA CYS A 153 2.14 2.73 -8.14
C CYS A 153 1.46 2.25 -9.44
N ALA A 154 2.25 2.04 -10.51
CA ALA A 154 1.78 1.82 -11.89
C ALA A 154 0.66 0.77 -12.00
N GLU A 155 0.73 -0.32 -11.25
CA GLU A 155 -0.22 -1.45 -11.32
C GLU A 155 -1.63 -1.11 -10.85
N SER A 156 -1.76 -0.03 -10.09
CA SER A 156 -3.05 0.53 -9.64
C SER A 156 -3.48 1.78 -10.40
N LEU A 157 -2.78 2.14 -11.49
CA LEU A 157 -3.24 3.16 -12.42
C LEU A 157 -4.01 2.50 -13.58
N PRO A 158 -5.08 3.14 -14.10
CA PRO A 158 -5.71 2.69 -15.34
C PRO A 158 -4.74 2.71 -16.52
N LEU A 159 -4.76 1.68 -17.36
CA LEU A 159 -3.84 1.55 -18.50
C LEU A 159 -3.89 2.77 -19.43
N ASP A 160 -5.07 3.26 -19.78
CA ASP A 160 -5.25 4.43 -20.64
C ASP A 160 -4.61 5.71 -20.05
N LEU A 161 -4.63 5.82 -18.73
CA LEU A 161 -4.00 6.92 -18.02
C LEU A 161 -2.48 6.78 -18.01
N LEU A 162 -1.98 5.57 -17.77
CA LEU A 162 -0.55 5.29 -17.78
C LEU A 162 0.05 5.51 -19.17
N GLU A 163 -0.61 5.05 -20.23
CA GLU A 163 -0.22 5.30 -21.63
C GLU A 163 -0.17 6.80 -21.96
N ARG A 164 -1.09 7.59 -21.39
CA ARG A 164 -1.08 9.03 -21.58
C ARG A 164 0.12 9.70 -20.89
N ILE A 165 0.47 9.26 -19.67
CA ILE A 165 1.57 9.80 -18.88
C ILE A 165 2.93 9.33 -19.42
N SER A 166 3.12 8.01 -19.54
CA SER A 166 4.32 7.36 -20.07
C SER A 166 3.94 6.06 -20.81
N PRO A 167 3.98 6.07 -22.15
CA PRO A 167 3.80 4.86 -22.96
C PRO A 167 4.83 3.76 -22.67
N GLU A 168 6.01 4.10 -22.17
CA GLU A 168 7.05 3.15 -21.74
C GLU A 168 6.58 2.37 -20.51
N LEU A 169 6.17 3.06 -19.44
CA LEU A 169 5.66 2.43 -18.22
C LEU A 169 4.42 1.57 -18.51
N ALA A 170 3.52 2.04 -19.39
CA ALA A 170 2.37 1.25 -19.81
C ALA A 170 2.76 -0.10 -20.42
N ARG A 171 3.82 -0.13 -21.24
CA ARG A 171 4.33 -1.38 -21.85
C ARG A 171 4.99 -2.29 -20.82
N GLU A 172 5.71 -1.73 -19.85
CA GLU A 172 6.42 -2.50 -18.84
C GLU A 172 5.51 -3.17 -17.80
N HIS A 173 4.41 -2.51 -17.44
CA HIS A 173 3.51 -2.98 -16.37
C HIS A 173 2.24 -3.64 -16.91
N HIS A 174 1.93 -3.51 -18.20
CA HIS A 174 0.74 -4.09 -18.82
C HIS A 174 0.99 -4.80 -20.18
N GLY A 175 2.22 -4.78 -20.70
CA GLY A 175 2.64 -5.57 -21.87
C GLY A 175 3.35 -6.86 -21.44
N ASP A 176 3.24 -7.91 -22.27
CA ASP A 176 3.75 -9.29 -22.13
C ASP A 176 4.52 -9.66 -20.85
N ALA A 177 3.98 -10.65 -20.13
CA ALA A 177 4.46 -11.26 -18.88
C ALA A 177 5.94 -11.03 -18.56
N ARG A 178 6.21 -10.12 -17.61
CA ARG A 178 7.53 -10.01 -16.96
C ARG A 178 7.87 -11.33 -16.27
N GLU A 179 9.03 -11.92 -16.62
CA GLU A 179 9.78 -12.75 -15.68
C GLU A 179 10.18 -11.85 -14.51
N GLN A 180 9.57 -12.06 -13.35
CA GLN A 180 9.89 -11.36 -12.10
C GLN A 180 11.35 -11.67 -11.72
N SER A 181 12.21 -10.65 -11.63
CA SER A 181 13.58 -10.78 -11.09
C SER A 181 13.83 -9.85 -9.91
N VAL A 182 12.90 -9.78 -8.97
CA VAL A 182 13.22 -9.41 -7.58
C VAL A 182 12.26 -10.23 -6.72
N ASP A 183 12.80 -11.14 -5.90
CA ASP A 183 12.04 -11.84 -4.89
C ASP A 183 11.79 -10.85 -3.73
N PRO A 184 10.56 -10.36 -3.51
CA PRO A 184 10.28 -9.37 -2.46
C PRO A 184 10.53 -9.94 -1.05
N ILE A 185 10.64 -11.26 -0.91
CA ILE A 185 10.95 -11.95 0.35
C ILE A 185 12.35 -11.57 0.86
N GLU A 186 13.33 -11.32 -0.01
CA GLU A 186 14.68 -10.91 0.43
C GLU A 186 14.71 -9.49 1.03
N GLY A 187 13.84 -8.59 0.58
CA GLY A 187 13.72 -7.24 1.14
C GLY A 187 13.05 -7.20 2.52
N TYR A 188 12.02 -8.02 2.71
CA TYR A 188 11.27 -8.08 3.97
C TYR A 188 11.96 -8.91 5.06
N LEU A 189 12.60 -10.04 4.71
CA LEU A 189 13.31 -10.85 5.70
C LEU A 189 14.60 -10.18 6.20
N SER A 190 15.29 -9.42 5.35
CA SER A 190 16.51 -8.71 5.77
C SER A 190 16.23 -7.63 6.82
N ALA A 191 15.05 -7.01 6.83
CA ALA A 191 14.67 -6.03 7.84
C ALA A 191 14.22 -6.67 9.17
N ALA A 192 13.55 -7.82 9.12
CA ALA A 192 13.08 -8.53 10.32
C ALA A 192 14.23 -9.22 11.07
N GLU A 193 15.25 -9.75 10.38
CA GLU A 193 16.43 -10.37 11.02
C GLU A 193 17.32 -9.33 11.72
N VAL A 194 17.44 -8.11 11.19
CA VAL A 194 18.26 -7.04 11.79
C VAL A 194 17.68 -6.55 13.13
N ILE A 195 16.37 -6.64 13.32
CA ILE A 195 15.69 -6.24 14.57
C ILE A 195 15.91 -7.29 15.68
N VAL A 196 16.13 -8.56 15.33
CA VAL A 196 16.36 -9.63 16.31
C VAL A 196 17.82 -9.72 16.75
N GLU A 197 18.79 -9.47 15.86
CA GLU A 197 20.22 -9.51 16.23
C GLU A 197 20.68 -8.29 17.06
N SER A 198 19.94 -7.18 17.02
CA SER A 198 20.32 -5.94 17.72
C SER A 198 19.95 -5.92 19.22
N ASN A 199 19.25 -6.94 19.74
CA ASN A 199 18.71 -6.94 21.12
C ASN A 199 19.29 -8.01 22.07
N THR A 200 20.36 -8.70 21.72
CA THR A 200 21.08 -9.59 22.65
C THR A 200 22.26 -8.89 23.34
N LYS A 201 21.88 -8.05 24.32
CA LYS A 201 22.57 -7.64 25.56
C LYS A 201 23.93 -6.90 25.52
N PRO A 202 24.01 -5.72 26.19
CA PRO A 202 25.22 -5.24 26.83
C PRO A 202 25.33 -5.72 28.30
N TYR A 203 26.57 -5.71 28.81
CA TYR A 203 27.09 -5.96 30.17
C TYR A 203 27.55 -7.38 30.53
N GLY A 204 28.87 -7.49 30.75
CA GLY A 204 29.52 -8.56 31.51
C GLY A 204 30.92 -8.87 31.04
#